data_AF-A0A4R4D220-F1
#
_entry.id   AF-A0A4R4D220-F1
#
_cell.length_a   1.000
_cell.length_b   1.000
_cell.length_c   1.000
_cell.angle_alpha   90.00
_cell.angle_beta   90.00
_cell.angle_gamma   90.00
#
_symmetry.space_group_name_H-M   'P 1'
#
loop_
_entity.id
_entity.type
_entity.pdbx_description
1 polymer ?
#
loop_
_entity_poly.entity_id
_entity_poly.type
_entity_poly.pdbx_seq_one_letter_code
_entity_poly.pdbx_strand_id
1 'polypeptide(L)'
;MEQNKWLVINYTLPREPSRARVSIWRKLKKIGAVSIQQSMWILPLSDENYSLLNEIKSEVFQNSGEAFVMTSSVDEDGKKIIIEQLNAARDEEYGELLEQCEEFFKEIDKEIARENFTFAEIEETEEELNKLKQWYEKITTRDSFDAPLQEKAKLMLSKCAESLNGFCDKVYEFNEKAEGLK
;
A
#
# COMPACT_ATOMS: atom_id res chain seq x y z
N MET A 1 -3.16 13.10 -23.88
CA MET A 1 -1.85 13.51 -23.31
C MET A 1 -1.18 12.25 -22.76
N GLU A 2 0.00 11.93 -23.28
CA GLU A 2 1.08 11.10 -22.71
C GLU A 2 0.83 9.75 -21.98
N GLN A 3 -0.37 9.16 -21.96
CA GLN A 3 -0.62 7.84 -21.32
C GLN A 3 -0.05 6.62 -22.09
N ASN A 4 1.02 6.80 -22.84
CA ASN A 4 1.70 5.69 -23.52
C ASN A 4 3.23 5.77 -23.39
N LYS A 5 3.72 6.56 -22.45
CA LYS A 5 5.15 6.60 -22.13
C LYS A 5 5.39 5.88 -20.82
N TRP A 6 6.34 4.97 -20.86
CA TRP A 6 6.68 4.09 -19.75
C TRP A 6 8.15 4.17 -19.44
N LEU A 7 8.47 4.01 -18.17
CA LEU A 7 9.82 3.80 -17.69
C LEU A 7 10.04 2.33 -17.46
N VAL A 8 11.12 1.79 -18.03
CA VAL A 8 11.53 0.42 -17.82
C VAL A 8 12.93 0.39 -17.27
N ILE A 9 13.14 -0.35 -16.17
CA ILE A 9 14.46 -0.70 -15.67
C ILE A 9 14.69 -2.20 -15.88
N ASN A 10 15.85 -2.54 -16.43
CA ASN A 10 16.38 -3.89 -16.43
C ASN A 10 17.71 -3.86 -15.66
N TYR A 11 17.94 -4.86 -14.82
CA TYR A 11 19.14 -4.94 -14.02
C TYR A 11 19.60 -6.38 -13.81
N THR A 12 20.90 -6.53 -13.58
CA THR A 12 21.54 -7.77 -13.15
C THR A 12 22.37 -7.50 -11.91
N LEU A 13 22.50 -8.51 -11.05
CA LEU A 13 23.30 -8.46 -9.83
C LEU A 13 24.02 -9.79 -9.63
N PRO A 14 25.19 -9.81 -8.95
CA PRO A 14 25.86 -11.05 -8.57
C PRO A 14 24.91 -12.02 -7.84
N ARG A 15 25.13 -13.33 -8.01
CA ARG A 15 24.30 -14.39 -7.41
C ARG A 15 24.49 -14.52 -5.90
N GLU A 16 25.63 -14.14 -5.36
CA GLU A 16 25.86 -14.07 -3.92
C GLU A 16 26.60 -12.77 -3.57
N PRO A 17 26.24 -12.12 -2.44
CA PRO A 17 25.17 -12.46 -1.51
C PRO A 17 23.77 -12.09 -2.02
N SER A 18 22.73 -12.84 -1.62
CA SER A 18 21.33 -12.57 -2.02
C SER A 18 20.75 -11.24 -1.52
N ARG A 19 21.33 -10.65 -0.46
CA ARG A 19 20.84 -9.44 0.20
C ARG A 19 20.67 -8.25 -0.74
N ALA A 20 21.63 -8.04 -1.66
CA ALA A 20 21.55 -6.93 -2.63
C ALA A 20 20.34 -7.09 -3.56
N ARG A 21 20.10 -8.30 -4.09
CA ARG A 21 18.95 -8.59 -4.96
C ARG A 21 17.62 -8.36 -4.26
N VAL A 22 17.51 -8.83 -3.01
CA VAL A 22 16.30 -8.64 -2.19
C VAL A 22 16.07 -7.17 -1.89
N SER A 23 17.13 -6.39 -1.61
CA SER A 23 17.04 -4.94 -1.38
C SER A 23 16.46 -4.22 -2.60
N ILE A 24 17.05 -4.43 -3.79
CA ILE A 24 16.60 -3.81 -5.04
C ILE A 24 15.16 -4.22 -5.38
N TRP A 25 14.84 -5.51 -5.26
CA TRP A 25 13.48 -6.02 -5.47
C TRP A 25 12.45 -5.33 -4.57
N ARG A 26 12.74 -5.21 -3.26
CA ARG A 26 11.86 -4.51 -2.31
C ARG A 26 11.71 -3.03 -2.64
N LYS A 27 12.77 -2.36 -3.10
CA LYS A 27 12.72 -0.94 -3.50
C LYS A 27 11.85 -0.74 -4.74
N LEU A 28 11.97 -1.60 -5.74
CA LEU A 28 11.13 -1.55 -6.93
C LEU A 28 9.65 -1.76 -6.58
N LYS A 29 9.33 -2.77 -5.75
CA LYS A 29 7.98 -2.96 -5.21
C LYS A 29 7.49 -1.75 -4.43
N LYS A 30 8.34 -1.15 -3.59
CA LYS A 30 7.99 0.02 -2.76
C LYS A 30 7.60 1.25 -3.59
N ILE A 31 8.16 1.43 -4.78
CA ILE A 31 7.80 2.54 -5.67
C ILE A 31 6.64 2.20 -6.63
N GLY A 32 6.04 1.01 -6.48
CA GLY A 32 4.89 0.58 -7.28
C GLY A 32 5.26 -0.03 -8.62
N ALA A 33 6.55 -0.31 -8.87
CA ALA A 33 6.97 -0.94 -10.10
C ALA A 33 6.50 -2.40 -10.13
N VAL A 34 6.07 -2.87 -11.30
CA VAL A 34 5.69 -4.27 -11.52
C VAL A 34 6.67 -4.95 -12.45
N SER A 35 6.94 -6.22 -12.21
CA SER A 35 7.79 -7.01 -13.08
C SER A 35 6.98 -7.55 -14.26
N ILE A 36 7.45 -7.27 -15.47
CA ILE A 36 6.94 -7.83 -16.72
C ILE A 36 7.98 -8.78 -17.30
N GLN A 37 7.54 -9.96 -17.75
CA GLN A 37 8.37 -10.95 -18.45
C GLN A 37 9.71 -11.26 -17.71
N GLN A 38 9.62 -11.51 -16.40
CA GLN A 38 10.66 -12.06 -15.52
C GLN A 38 11.90 -11.20 -15.24
N SER A 39 12.16 -10.11 -15.96
CA SER A 39 13.40 -9.32 -15.76
C SER A 39 13.27 -7.81 -15.94
N MET A 40 12.17 -7.34 -16.53
CA MET A 40 11.92 -5.92 -16.72
C MET A 40 10.95 -5.43 -15.66
N TRP A 41 11.19 -4.23 -15.15
CA TRP A 41 10.31 -3.56 -14.21
C TRP A 41 9.79 -2.28 -14.83
N ILE A 42 8.49 -2.04 -14.71
CA ILE A 42 7.81 -0.97 -15.43
C ILE A 42 7.04 -0.04 -14.49
N LEU A 43 7.05 1.24 -14.85
CA LEU A 43 6.28 2.32 -14.23
C LEU A 43 5.76 3.29 -15.30
N PRO A 44 4.68 4.03 -15.04
CA PRO A 44 4.31 5.20 -15.83
C PRO A 44 5.45 6.22 -15.86
N LEU A 45 5.64 6.90 -16.99
CA LEU A 45 6.60 8.00 -17.07
C LEU A 45 6.15 9.18 -16.19
N SER A 46 6.98 9.52 -15.21
CA SER A 46 6.93 10.77 -14.45
C SER A 46 8.36 11.15 -14.02
N ASP A 47 8.60 12.43 -13.73
CA ASP A 47 9.91 12.89 -13.25
C ASP A 47 10.29 12.22 -11.92
N GLU A 48 9.30 12.01 -11.05
CA GLU A 48 9.46 11.31 -9.77
C GLU A 48 9.89 9.85 -9.99
N ASN A 49 9.15 9.09 -10.81
CA ASN A 49 9.49 7.70 -11.11
C ASN A 49 10.87 7.59 -11.79
N TYR A 50 11.21 8.54 -12.66
CA TYR A 50 12.52 8.57 -13.31
C TYR A 50 13.65 8.79 -12.30
N SER A 51 13.47 9.71 -11.35
CA SER A 51 14.45 9.93 -10.28
C SER A 51 14.62 8.69 -9.42
N LEU A 52 13.52 8.10 -8.95
CA LEU A 52 13.52 6.89 -8.12
C LEU A 52 14.20 5.70 -8.82
N LEU A 53 13.96 5.50 -10.11
CA LEU A 53 14.65 4.45 -10.87
C LEU A 53 16.14 4.71 -11.05
N ASN A 54 16.57 5.98 -11.17
CA ASN A 54 17.99 6.31 -11.25
C ASN A 54 18.72 6.14 -9.91
N GLU A 55 18.05 6.37 -8.79
CA GLU A 55 18.56 6.03 -7.46
C GLU A 55 18.76 4.52 -7.31
N ILE A 56 17.76 3.71 -7.69
CA ILE A 56 17.84 2.25 -7.68
C ILE A 56 18.96 1.75 -8.61
N LYS A 57 19.07 2.32 -9.82
CA LYS A 57 20.16 2.01 -10.77
C LYS A 57 21.53 2.30 -10.15
N SER A 58 21.69 3.40 -9.43
CA SER A 58 22.94 3.76 -8.76
C SER A 58 23.30 2.74 -7.67
N GLU A 59 22.33 2.27 -6.91
CA GLU A 59 22.53 1.21 -5.91
C GLU A 59 22.87 -0.14 -6.55
N VAL A 60 22.29 -0.48 -7.71
CA VAL A 60 22.68 -1.67 -8.46
C VAL A 60 24.19 -1.63 -8.80
N PHE A 61 24.69 -0.48 -9.29
CA PHE A 61 26.12 -0.34 -9.57
C PHE A 61 27.00 -0.43 -8.32
N GLN A 62 26.56 0.14 -7.20
CA GLN A 62 27.27 0.02 -5.92
C GLN A 62 27.38 -1.44 -5.44
N ASN A 63 26.47 -2.31 -5.87
CA ASN A 63 26.45 -3.73 -5.56
C ASN A 63 27.05 -4.60 -6.70
N SER A 64 27.93 -4.02 -7.53
CA SER A 64 28.62 -4.71 -8.63
C SER A 64 27.67 -5.35 -9.65
N GLY A 65 26.48 -4.76 -9.83
CA GLY A 65 25.54 -5.12 -10.88
C GLY A 65 25.62 -4.21 -12.10
N GLU A 66 24.75 -4.49 -13.06
CA GLU A 66 24.54 -3.67 -14.25
C GLU A 66 23.07 -3.27 -14.34
N ALA A 67 22.78 -2.05 -14.75
CA ALA A 67 21.41 -1.58 -14.93
C ALA A 67 21.30 -0.48 -15.97
N PHE A 68 20.18 -0.44 -16.66
CA PHE A 68 19.79 0.67 -17.53
C PHE A 68 18.31 0.99 -17.34
N VAL A 69 17.98 2.27 -17.53
CA VAL A 69 16.62 2.79 -17.51
C VAL A 69 16.34 3.30 -18.92
N MET A 70 15.20 2.93 -19.48
CA MET A 70 14.74 3.37 -20.79
C MET A 70 13.35 3.97 -20.70
N THR A 71 13.12 5.02 -21.49
CA THR A 71 11.78 5.48 -21.82
C THR A 71 11.30 4.68 -23.02
N SER A 72 10.05 4.22 -22.96
CA SER A 72 9.47 3.38 -24.01
C SER A 72 8.03 3.79 -24.29
N SER A 73 7.57 3.45 -25.49
CA SER A 73 6.16 3.42 -25.83
C SER A 73 5.79 2.00 -26.20
N VAL A 74 4.58 1.57 -25.83
CA VAL A 74 4.06 0.23 -26.12
C VAL A 74 2.88 0.34 -27.09
N ASP A 75 2.55 -0.74 -27.76
CA ASP A 75 1.32 -0.82 -28.54
C ASP A 75 0.09 -0.91 -27.63
N GLU A 76 -1.10 -0.81 -28.20
CA GLU A 76 -2.35 -0.80 -27.42
C GLU A 76 -2.59 -2.11 -26.66
N ASP A 77 -2.18 -3.25 -27.21
CA ASP A 77 -2.32 -4.55 -26.54
C ASP A 77 -1.33 -4.67 -25.39
N GLY A 78 -0.06 -4.28 -25.58
CA GLY A 78 0.94 -4.20 -24.52
C GLY A 78 0.53 -3.23 -23.41
N LYS A 79 -0.05 -2.08 -23.77
CA LYS A 79 -0.60 -1.12 -22.80
C LYS A 79 -1.65 -1.76 -21.89
N LYS A 80 -2.62 -2.49 -22.45
CA LYS A 80 -3.65 -3.19 -21.66
C LYS A 80 -3.03 -4.20 -20.70
N ILE A 81 -2.10 -5.02 -21.19
CA ILE A 81 -1.41 -6.03 -20.37
C ILE A 81 -0.66 -5.36 -19.21
N ILE A 82 0.05 -4.26 -19.46
CA ILE A 82 0.82 -3.56 -18.42
C ILE A 82 -0.11 -2.94 -17.38
N ILE A 83 -1.20 -2.29 -17.80
CA ILE A 83 -2.20 -1.71 -16.89
C ILE A 83 -2.86 -2.81 -16.06
N GLU A 84 -3.23 -3.94 -16.65
CA GLU A 84 -3.78 -5.09 -15.92
C GLU A 84 -2.81 -5.60 -14.84
N GLN A 85 -1.52 -5.69 -15.14
CA GLN A 85 -0.50 -6.12 -14.16
C GLN A 85 -0.29 -5.09 -13.04
N LEU A 86 -0.33 -3.79 -13.38
CA LEU A 86 -0.26 -2.72 -12.39
C LEU A 86 -1.47 -2.76 -11.46
N ASN A 87 -2.67 -2.83 -12.01
CA ASN A 87 -3.92 -2.92 -11.25
C ASN A 87 -3.96 -4.18 -10.40
N ALA A 88 -3.59 -5.35 -10.93
CA ALA A 88 -3.53 -6.59 -10.15
C ALA A 88 -2.57 -6.46 -8.95
N ALA A 89 -1.41 -5.82 -9.14
CA ALA A 89 -0.47 -5.58 -8.05
C ALA A 89 -0.95 -4.53 -7.03
N ARG A 90 -1.88 -3.64 -7.40
CA ARG A 90 -2.53 -2.71 -6.45
C ARG A 90 -3.69 -3.39 -5.73
N ASP A 91 -4.49 -4.18 -6.45
CA ASP A 91 -5.59 -4.98 -5.90
C ASP A 91 -5.10 -6.01 -4.88
N GLU A 92 -3.93 -6.62 -5.07
CA GLU A 92 -3.29 -7.47 -4.05
C GLU A 92 -3.10 -6.70 -2.73
N GLU A 93 -2.53 -5.49 -2.79
CA GLU A 93 -2.31 -4.66 -1.60
C GLU A 93 -3.62 -4.13 -0.99
N TYR A 94 -4.60 -3.73 -1.81
CA TYR A 94 -5.92 -3.35 -1.31
C TYR A 94 -6.65 -4.55 -0.69
N GLY A 95 -6.44 -5.76 -1.21
CA GLY A 95 -6.96 -7.00 -0.65
C GLY A 95 -6.44 -7.23 0.76
N GLU A 96 -5.12 -7.14 0.96
CA GLU A 96 -4.51 -7.24 2.30
C GLU A 96 -5.03 -6.15 3.24
N LEU A 97 -5.20 -4.91 2.76
CA LEU A 97 -5.79 -3.83 3.55
C LEU A 97 -7.24 -4.13 3.96
N LEU A 98 -8.04 -4.70 3.06
CA LEU A 98 -9.42 -5.10 3.34
C LEU A 98 -9.47 -6.19 4.43
N GLU A 99 -8.56 -7.17 4.38
CA GLU A 99 -8.43 -8.18 5.43
C GLU A 99 -8.09 -7.54 6.79
N GLN A 100 -7.17 -6.58 6.81
CA GLN A 100 -6.84 -5.85 8.05
C GLN A 100 -8.00 -4.98 8.56
N CYS A 101 -8.84 -4.43 7.67
CA CYS A 101 -10.08 -3.76 8.08
C CYS A 101 -11.07 -4.75 8.73
N GLU A 102 -11.16 -5.98 8.22
CA GLU A 102 -11.99 -7.03 8.83
C GLU A 102 -11.48 -7.47 10.20
N GLU A 103 -10.16 -7.54 10.38
CA GLU A 103 -9.54 -7.80 11.70
C GLU A 103 -9.83 -6.67 12.68
N PHE A 104 -9.73 -5.41 12.24
CA PHE A 104 -10.07 -4.24 13.04
C PHE A 104 -11.52 -4.27 13.55
N PHE A 105 -12.50 -4.65 12.71
CA PHE A 105 -13.89 -4.79 13.16
C PHE A 105 -14.05 -5.86 14.24
N LYS A 106 -13.37 -7.01 14.08
CA LYS A 106 -13.42 -8.10 15.07
C LYS A 106 -12.84 -7.68 16.41
N GLU A 107 -11.80 -6.84 16.41
CA GLU A 107 -11.22 -6.33 17.64
C GLU A 107 -12.18 -5.37 18.35
N ILE A 108 -12.81 -4.42 17.64
CA ILE A 108 -13.85 -3.57 18.22
C ILE A 108 -15.01 -4.40 18.80
N ASP A 109 -15.52 -5.39 18.06
CA ASP A 109 -16.60 -6.26 18.52
C ASP A 109 -16.22 -7.02 19.80
N LYS A 110 -14.97 -7.44 19.90
CA LYS A 110 -14.41 -8.15 21.06
C LYS A 110 -14.28 -7.24 22.28
N GLU A 111 -13.84 -6.00 22.11
CA GLU A 111 -13.75 -5.03 23.20
C GLU A 111 -15.13 -4.60 23.70
N ILE A 112 -16.11 -4.44 22.79
CA ILE A 112 -17.52 -4.25 23.15
C ILE A 112 -18.06 -5.45 23.93
N ALA A 113 -17.81 -6.68 23.46
CA ALA A 113 -18.33 -7.89 24.11
C ALA A 113 -17.74 -8.13 25.51
N ARG A 114 -16.54 -7.61 25.76
CA ARG A 114 -15.86 -7.67 27.06
C ARG A 114 -16.20 -6.49 27.97
N GLU A 115 -16.98 -5.52 27.48
CA GLU A 115 -17.25 -4.25 28.16
C GLU A 115 -15.96 -3.52 28.59
N ASN A 116 -14.89 -3.65 27.79
CA ASN A 116 -13.60 -3.02 28.08
C ASN A 116 -13.62 -1.54 27.69
N PHE A 117 -14.43 -0.76 28.40
CA PHE A 117 -14.73 0.63 28.05
C PHE A 117 -13.77 1.61 28.73
N THR A 118 -12.53 1.64 28.26
CA THR A 118 -11.49 2.53 28.79
C THR A 118 -11.01 3.54 27.75
N PHE A 119 -10.53 4.69 28.20
CA PHE A 119 -9.91 5.68 27.31
C PHE A 119 -8.61 5.18 26.67
N ALA A 120 -7.89 4.28 27.34
CA ALA A 120 -6.69 3.66 26.78
C ALA A 120 -7.03 2.80 25.55
N GLU A 121 -8.17 2.09 25.60
CA GLU A 121 -8.64 1.26 24.47
C GLU A 121 -9.02 2.12 23.26
N ILE A 122 -9.60 3.31 23.49
CA ILE A 122 -9.84 4.29 22.41
C ILE A 122 -8.52 4.69 21.76
N GLU A 123 -7.53 5.09 22.56
CA GLU A 123 -6.23 5.56 22.05
C GLU A 123 -5.53 4.47 21.22
N GLU A 124 -5.52 3.23 21.71
CA GLU A 124 -4.94 2.09 21.00
C GLU A 124 -5.67 1.84 19.66
N THR A 125 -7.01 1.83 19.68
CA THR A 125 -7.82 1.61 18.47
C THR A 125 -7.69 2.77 17.46
N GLU A 126 -7.56 4.01 17.93
CA GLU A 126 -7.28 5.18 17.08
C GLU A 126 -5.93 5.06 16.37
N GLU A 127 -4.89 4.61 17.07
CA GLU A 127 -3.58 4.36 16.48
C GLU A 127 -3.64 3.28 15.40
N GLU A 128 -4.37 2.19 15.63
CA GLU A 128 -4.58 1.13 14.65
C GLU A 128 -5.29 1.64 13.39
N LEU A 129 -6.38 2.39 13.54
CA LEU A 129 -7.08 3.00 12.42
C LEU A 129 -6.17 3.96 11.65
N ASN A 130 -5.32 4.73 12.33
CA ASN A 130 -4.36 5.63 11.69
C ASN A 130 -3.31 4.86 10.88
N LYS A 131 -2.83 3.71 11.36
CA LYS A 131 -1.93 2.82 10.60
C LYS A 131 -2.60 2.34 9.30
N LEU A 132 -3.88 1.94 9.36
CA LEU A 132 -4.63 1.52 8.17
C LEU A 132 -4.81 2.67 7.17
N LYS A 133 -5.16 3.87 7.64
CA LYS A 133 -5.28 5.08 6.79
C LYS A 133 -3.97 5.41 6.08
N GLN A 134 -2.85 5.44 6.82
CA GLN A 134 -1.54 5.70 6.25
C GLN A 134 -1.11 4.62 5.25
N TRP A 135 -1.51 3.36 5.46
CA TRP A 135 -1.23 2.31 4.52
C TRP A 135 -2.02 2.48 3.22
N TYR A 136 -3.31 2.79 3.30
CA TYR A 136 -4.13 3.12 2.13
C TYR A 136 -3.56 4.29 1.34
N GLU A 137 -3.18 5.38 2.00
CA GLU A 137 -2.54 6.53 1.33
C GLU A 137 -1.30 6.08 0.54
N LYS A 138 -0.44 5.26 1.14
CA LYS A 138 0.74 4.71 0.45
C LYS A 138 0.36 3.88 -0.77
N ILE A 139 -0.69 3.08 -0.71
CA ILE A 139 -1.17 2.29 -1.87
C ILE A 139 -1.66 3.25 -2.96
N THR A 140 -2.50 4.22 -2.61
CA THR A 140 -3.08 5.18 -3.57
C THR A 140 -2.05 6.04 -4.27
N THR A 141 -0.96 6.46 -3.60
CA THR A 141 0.14 7.19 -4.24
C THR A 141 0.78 6.39 -5.39
N ARG A 142 0.73 5.06 -5.32
CA ARG A 142 1.29 4.16 -6.33
C ARG A 142 0.23 3.67 -7.34
N ASP A 143 -1.03 4.01 -7.12
CA ASP A 143 -2.16 3.59 -7.94
C ASP A 143 -2.39 4.61 -9.06
N SER A 144 -1.75 4.40 -10.20
CA SER A 144 -1.82 5.32 -11.34
C SER A 144 -2.99 5.05 -12.28
N PHE A 145 -3.73 3.95 -12.09
CA PHE A 145 -4.72 3.45 -13.04
C PHE A 145 -6.03 3.01 -12.38
N ASP A 146 -6.30 3.54 -11.18
CA ASP A 146 -7.55 3.37 -10.44
C ASP A 146 -7.93 1.90 -10.30
N ALA A 147 -7.11 1.14 -9.56
CA ALA A 147 -7.31 -0.29 -9.44
C ALA A 147 -8.70 -0.64 -8.87
N PRO A 148 -9.35 -1.71 -9.36
CA PRO A 148 -10.74 -2.04 -9.05
C PRO A 148 -11.13 -2.06 -7.56
N LEU A 149 -10.22 -2.46 -6.66
CA LEU A 149 -10.51 -2.55 -5.23
C LEU A 149 -10.33 -1.24 -4.47
N GLN A 150 -9.79 -0.18 -5.08
CA GLN A 150 -9.52 1.10 -4.41
C GLN A 150 -10.75 1.66 -3.69
N GLU A 151 -11.87 1.82 -4.40
CA GLU A 151 -13.09 2.41 -3.82
C GLU A 151 -13.71 1.51 -2.75
N LYS A 152 -13.61 0.18 -2.88
CA LYS A 152 -14.04 -0.76 -1.84
C LYS A 152 -13.19 -0.61 -0.59
N ALA A 153 -11.88 -0.53 -0.72
CA ALA A 153 -10.95 -0.34 0.39
C ALA A 153 -11.20 0.99 1.12
N LYS A 154 -11.41 2.07 0.37
CA LYS A 154 -11.77 3.39 0.90
C LYS A 154 -13.07 3.37 1.70
N LEU A 155 -14.11 2.73 1.16
CA LEU A 155 -15.38 2.57 1.84
C LEU A 155 -15.23 1.77 3.15
N MET A 156 -14.45 0.70 3.13
CA MET A 156 -14.20 -0.11 4.33
C MET A 156 -13.45 0.67 5.41
N LEU A 157 -12.46 1.50 5.03
CA LEU A 157 -11.81 2.40 5.98
C LEU A 157 -12.76 3.42 6.60
N SER A 158 -13.70 3.96 5.81
CA SER A 158 -14.75 4.83 6.35
C SER A 158 -15.59 4.11 7.39
N LYS A 159 -15.96 2.86 7.11
CA LYS A 159 -16.70 2.02 8.07
C LYS A 159 -15.89 1.70 9.32
N CYS A 160 -14.59 1.47 9.22
CA CYS A 160 -13.71 1.31 10.39
C CYS A 160 -13.77 2.57 11.28
N ALA A 161 -13.70 3.76 10.67
CA ALA A 161 -13.82 5.01 11.41
C ALA A 161 -15.19 5.18 12.08
N GLU A 162 -16.28 4.84 11.38
CA GLU A 162 -17.64 4.84 11.96
C GLU A 162 -17.78 3.87 13.13
N SER A 163 -17.20 2.67 13.01
CA SER A 163 -17.20 1.66 14.08
C SER A 163 -16.46 2.14 15.32
N LEU A 164 -15.31 2.81 15.14
CA LEU A 164 -14.56 3.40 16.25
C LEU A 164 -15.36 4.53 16.92
N ASN A 165 -15.99 5.41 16.15
CA ASN A 165 -16.86 6.45 16.73
C ASN A 165 -17.97 5.84 17.60
N GLY A 166 -18.63 4.78 17.11
CA GLY A 166 -19.64 4.06 17.89
C GLY A 166 -19.08 3.36 19.14
N PHE A 167 -17.81 2.95 19.12
CA PHE A 167 -17.12 2.44 20.31
C PHE A 167 -16.83 3.58 21.31
N CYS A 168 -16.33 4.72 20.85
CA CYS A 168 -16.09 5.91 21.68
C CYS A 168 -17.36 6.36 22.41
N ASP A 169 -18.50 6.43 21.71
CA ASP A 169 -19.79 6.81 22.31
C ASP A 169 -20.15 5.89 23.49
N LYS A 170 -19.96 4.57 23.35
CA LYS A 170 -20.19 3.60 24.43
C LYS A 170 -19.25 3.80 25.62
N VAL A 171 -17.98 4.10 25.35
CA VAL A 171 -16.99 4.37 26.40
C VAL A 171 -17.38 5.61 27.19
N TYR A 172 -17.78 6.69 26.52
CA TYR A 172 -18.26 7.90 27.18
C TYR A 172 -19.51 7.63 28.02
N GLU A 173 -20.53 6.98 27.45
CA GLU A 173 -21.76 6.64 28.19
C GLU A 173 -21.49 5.77 29.43
N PHE A 174 -20.56 4.82 29.33
CA PHE A 174 -20.21 3.94 30.46
C PHE A 174 -19.52 4.72 31.58
N ASN A 175 -18.56 5.59 31.24
CA ASN A 175 -17.81 6.37 32.22
C ASN A 175 -18.68 7.47 32.88
N GLU A 176 -19.58 8.12 32.13
CA GLU A 176 -20.55 9.07 32.71
C GLU A 176 -21.49 8.40 33.72
N LYS A 177 -22.02 7.20 33.40
CA LYS A 177 -22.85 6.43 34.34
C LYS A 177 -22.07 6.03 35.59
N ALA A 178 -20.80 5.66 35.44
CA ALA A 178 -19.94 5.28 36.56
C ALA A 178 -19.60 6.47 37.49
N GLU A 179 -19.48 7.69 36.95
CA GLU A 179 -19.25 8.91 37.72
C GLU A 179 -20.52 9.43 38.42
N GLY A 180 -21.69 9.32 37.78
CA GLY A 180 -22.98 9.71 38.38
C GLY A 180 -23.50 8.80 39.50
N LEU A 181 -22.84 7.65 39.72
CA LEU A 181 -23.11 6.69 40.81
C LEU A 181 -22.22 6.90 42.04
N LYS A 182 -21.27 7.85 42.00
CA LYS A 182 -20.42 8.26 43.14
C LYS A 182 -21.01 9.46 43.87
#